data_AF-A0ABC8AFL7-F1
#
_entry.id   AF-A0ABC8AFL7-F1
#
_cell.length_a   1.000
_cell.length_b   1.000
_cell.length_c   1.000
_cell.angle_alpha   90.00
_cell.angle_beta   90.00
_cell.angle_gamma   90.00
#
_symmetry.space_group_name_H-M   'P 1'
#
loop_
_entity.id
_entity.type
_entity.pdbx_description
1 polymer ?
#
loop_
_entity_poly.entity_id
_entity_poly.type
_entity_poly.pdbx_seq_one_letter_code
_entity_poly.pdbx_strand_id
1 'polypeptide(L)'
;MKNTYVVALLAVTTATLLSGCATKRYGRLQPLTSYESRNYNCTQIDLELAKIDAFEQQVAEQAKFSGMSVASFLGDFGIGNTLERNQAIKTAKERRTQLITARSTKGCDNHPQPKQP
;
A
#
# COMPACT_ATOMS: atom_id res chain seq x y z
N MET A 1 -35.03 -0.78 37.08
CA MET A 1 -33.70 -0.16 37.36
C MET A 1 -32.57 -1.10 36.94
N LYS A 2 -32.46 -2.32 37.49
CA LYS A 2 -31.38 -3.28 37.18
C LYS A 2 -31.32 -3.72 35.70
N ASN A 3 -32.47 -3.97 35.07
CA ASN A 3 -32.52 -4.30 33.64
C ASN A 3 -32.10 -3.15 32.73
N THR A 4 -32.32 -1.90 33.14
CA THR A 4 -31.95 -0.71 32.36
C THR A 4 -30.43 -0.56 32.25
N TYR A 5 -29.71 -0.86 33.35
CA TYR A 5 -28.24 -0.89 33.36
C TYR A 5 -27.67 -2.05 32.54
N VAL A 6 -28.31 -3.22 32.58
CA VAL A 6 -27.89 -4.38 31.78
C VAL A 6 -28.05 -4.09 30.28
N VAL A 7 -29.16 -3.48 29.87
CA VAL A 7 -29.40 -3.09 28.47
C VAL A 7 -28.41 -2.01 28.02
N ALA A 8 -28.11 -1.01 28.86
CA ALA A 8 -27.12 0.02 28.55
C ALA A 8 -25.71 -0.56 28.39
N LEU A 9 -25.32 -1.50 29.27
CA LEU A 9 -24.00 -2.13 29.23
C LEU A 9 -23.83 -3.02 28.00
N LEU A 10 -24.89 -3.73 27.59
CA LEU A 10 -24.93 -4.51 26.35
C LEU A 10 -24.88 -3.63 25.09
N ALA A 11 -25.54 -2.48 25.11
CA ALA A 11 -25.50 -1.53 23.99
C ALA A 11 -24.09 -0.92 23.80
N VAL A 12 -23.40 -0.58 24.89
CA VAL A 12 -22.04 -0.03 24.84
C VAL A 12 -21.03 -1.06 24.35
N THR A 13 -21.10 -2.32 24.81
CA THR A 13 -20.19 -3.38 24.34
C THR A 13 -20.42 -3.74 22.88
N THR A 14 -21.67 -3.71 22.40
CA THR A 14 -21.98 -3.96 20.99
C THR A 14 -21.48 -2.82 20.09
N ALA A 15 -21.53 -1.57 20.57
CA ALA A 15 -21.03 -0.41 19.84
C ALA A 15 -19.50 -0.41 19.67
N THR A 16 -18.74 -0.87 20.68
CA THR A 16 -17.27 -0.95 20.58
C THR A 16 -16.81 -2.07 19.65
N LEU A 17 -17.53 -3.19 19.59
CA LEU A 17 -17.21 -4.30 18.68
C LEU A 17 -17.40 -3.94 17.19
N LEU A 18 -18.28 -2.99 16.87
CA LEU A 18 -18.50 -2.52 15.49
C LEU A 18 -17.41 -1.55 14.98
N SER A 19 -16.52 -1.06 15.86
CA SER A 19 -15.46 -0.11 15.49
C SER A 19 -14.18 -0.74 14.90
N GLY A 20 -14.16 -2.07 14.70
CA GLY A 20 -12.95 -2.84 14.38
C GLY A 20 -12.64 -3.16 12.91
N CYS A 21 -13.39 -2.69 11.91
CA CYS A 21 -13.16 -3.06 10.51
C CYS A 21 -12.30 -2.07 9.68
N ALA A 22 -11.55 -1.17 10.32
CA ALA A 22 -10.73 -0.18 9.63
C ALA A 22 -9.24 -0.59 9.56
N THR A 23 -8.92 -1.80 9.07
CA THR A 23 -7.53 -2.08 8.67
C THR A 23 -7.23 -1.25 7.41
N LYS A 24 -6.35 -0.25 7.54
CA LYS A 24 -5.90 0.53 6.38
C LYS A 24 -5.26 -0.40 5.36
N ARG A 25 -5.82 -0.43 4.15
CA ARG A 25 -5.25 -1.14 3.00
C ARG A 25 -4.46 -0.15 2.15
N TYR A 26 -3.14 -0.27 2.18
CA TYR A 26 -2.21 0.51 1.33
C TYR A 26 -2.26 0.11 -0.16
N GLY A 27 -3.08 -0.87 -0.52
CA GLY A 27 -3.06 -1.50 -1.85
C GLY A 27 -1.86 -2.43 -2.02
N ARG A 28 -1.86 -3.21 -3.11
CA ARG A 28 -0.75 -4.09 -3.51
C ARG A 28 -0.57 -3.97 -5.01
N LEU A 29 0.68 -4.01 -5.46
CA LEU A 29 1.00 -4.06 -6.88
C LEU A 29 1.05 -5.51 -7.34
N GLN A 30 0.38 -5.84 -8.44
CA GLN A 30 0.45 -7.17 -9.03
C GLN A 30 1.86 -7.42 -9.60
N PRO A 31 2.35 -8.67 -9.55
CA PRO A 31 3.56 -9.04 -10.28
C PRO A 31 3.37 -8.78 -11.78
N LEU A 32 4.48 -8.51 -12.47
CA LEU A 32 4.52 -8.34 -13.91
C LEU A 32 4.05 -9.63 -14.58
N THR A 33 3.01 -9.53 -15.41
CA THR A 33 2.49 -10.68 -16.13
C THR A 33 3.39 -11.03 -17.31
N SER A 34 3.31 -12.29 -17.77
CA SER A 34 4.07 -12.74 -18.93
C SER A 34 3.63 -12.06 -20.24
N TYR A 35 2.41 -11.50 -20.28
CA TYR A 35 1.90 -10.72 -21.40
C TYR A 35 2.52 -9.31 -21.41
N GLU A 36 2.53 -8.64 -20.25
CA GLU A 36 3.14 -7.31 -20.07
C GLU A 36 4.65 -7.36 -20.36
N SER A 37 5.35 -8.34 -19.80
CA SER A 37 6.79 -8.52 -20.00
C SER A 37 7.18 -8.65 -21.49
N ARG A 38 6.33 -9.30 -22.30
CA ARG A 38 6.57 -9.49 -23.73
C ARG A 38 6.20 -8.29 -24.58
N ASN A 39 5.07 -7.63 -24.29
CA ASN A 39 4.50 -6.60 -25.15
C ASN A 39 4.88 -5.18 -24.74
N TYR A 40 5.44 -4.97 -23.55
CA TYR A 40 5.86 -3.64 -23.15
C TYR A 40 7.01 -3.11 -24.00
N ASN A 41 6.85 -1.84 -24.38
CA ASN A 41 7.88 -1.01 -25.00
C ASN A 41 8.63 -0.22 -23.93
N CYS A 42 9.82 0.28 -24.24
CA CYS A 42 10.65 1.04 -23.27
C CYS A 42 9.87 2.18 -22.59
N THR A 43 9.09 2.96 -23.35
CA THR A 43 8.25 4.03 -22.78
C THR A 43 7.20 3.51 -21.80
N GLN A 44 6.62 2.34 -22.07
CA GLN A 44 5.62 1.72 -21.19
C GLN A 44 6.26 1.19 -19.91
N ILE A 45 7.44 0.57 -20.03
CA ILE A 45 8.23 0.13 -18.87
C ILE A 45 8.55 1.33 -17.98
N ASP A 46 8.97 2.45 -18.57
CA ASP A 46 9.33 3.66 -17.83
C ASP A 46 8.12 4.29 -17.15
N LEU A 47 6.97 4.30 -17.83
CA LEU A 47 5.72 4.78 -17.26
C LEU A 47 5.23 3.88 -16.11
N GLU A 48 5.40 2.56 -16.21
CA GLU A 48 5.10 1.64 -15.11
C GLU A 48 6.06 1.82 -13.93
N LEU A 49 7.35 2.12 -14.17
CA LEU A 49 8.29 2.49 -13.10
C LEU A 49 7.88 3.79 -12.42
N ALA A 50 7.47 4.82 -13.18
CA ALA A 50 6.96 6.07 -12.61
C ALA A 50 5.68 5.87 -11.78
N LYS A 51 4.79 4.95 -12.18
CA LYS A 51 3.62 4.57 -11.36
C LYS A 51 4.02 3.91 -10.06
N ILE A 52 5.07 3.09 -10.05
CA ILE A 52 5.62 2.50 -8.81
C ILE A 52 6.15 3.60 -7.90
N ASP A 53 6.85 4.59 -8.44
CA ASP A 53 7.37 5.72 -7.65
C ASP A 53 6.23 6.54 -7.03
N ALA A 54 5.18 6.83 -7.80
CA ALA A 54 3.98 7.50 -7.30
C ALA A 54 3.27 6.68 -6.22
N PHE A 55 3.21 5.34 -6.38
CA PHE A 55 2.66 4.45 -5.35
C PHE A 55 3.50 4.46 -4.07
N GLU A 56 4.83 4.39 -4.17
CA GLU A 56 5.74 4.48 -3.00
C GLU A 56 5.55 5.80 -2.24
N GLN A 57 5.42 6.92 -2.96
CA GLN A 57 5.11 8.24 -2.39
C GLN A 57 3.75 8.25 -1.68
N GLN A 58 2.70 7.74 -2.33
CA GLN A 58 1.36 7.65 -1.73
C GLN A 58 1.36 6.81 -0.45
N VAL A 59 2.06 5.68 -0.44
CA VAL A 59 2.22 4.83 0.75
C VAL A 59 2.98 5.57 1.85
N ALA A 60 4.02 6.33 1.51
CA ALA A 60 4.77 7.14 2.48
C ALA A 60 3.91 8.25 3.09
N GLU A 61 3.12 8.96 2.30
CA GLU A 61 2.17 9.98 2.79
C GLU A 61 1.11 9.36 3.70
N GLN A 62 0.46 8.28 3.25
CA GLN A 62 -0.54 7.58 4.05
C GLN A 62 0.03 7.05 5.37
N ALA A 63 1.29 6.61 5.36
CA ALA A 63 2.01 6.17 6.56
C ALA A 63 2.33 7.34 7.50
N LYS A 64 2.66 8.54 6.98
CA LYS A 64 2.91 9.74 7.79
C LYS A 64 1.66 10.17 8.57
N PHE A 65 0.50 10.23 7.91
CA PHE A 65 -0.77 10.52 8.57
C PHE A 65 -1.14 9.45 9.59
N SER A 66 -0.90 8.16 9.26
CA SER A 66 -1.18 7.08 10.20
C SER A 66 -0.24 7.07 11.40
N GLY A 67 1.04 7.39 11.23
CA GLY A 67 2.01 7.46 12.33
C GLY A 67 1.63 8.56 13.33
N MET A 68 1.17 9.71 12.85
CA MET A 68 0.72 10.82 13.68
C MET A 68 -0.63 10.54 14.38
N SER A 69 -1.58 9.89 13.69
CA SER A 69 -2.86 9.48 14.29
C SER A 69 -2.73 8.30 15.27
N VAL A 70 -1.86 7.33 15.01
CA VAL A 70 -1.72 6.11 15.84
C VAL A 70 -0.75 6.30 17.01
N ALA A 71 0.32 7.10 16.85
CA ALA A 71 1.18 7.48 17.99
C ALA A 71 0.42 8.26 19.07
N SER A 72 -0.67 8.93 18.68
CA SER A 72 -1.59 9.60 19.62
C SER A 72 -2.60 8.66 20.29
N PHE A 73 -2.78 7.44 19.79
CA PHE A 73 -3.85 6.54 20.25
C PHE A 73 -3.34 5.32 21.02
N LEU A 74 -2.49 4.44 20.48
CA LEU A 74 -2.20 3.15 21.12
C LEU A 74 -0.83 2.58 20.67
N GLY A 75 0.08 2.36 21.62
CA GLY A 75 1.42 1.78 21.41
C GLY A 75 1.46 0.36 20.81
N ASP A 76 0.31 -0.29 20.57
CA ASP A 76 0.19 -1.64 20.01
C ASP A 76 -0.40 -1.67 18.57
N PHE A 77 -1.17 -0.65 18.17
CA PHE A 77 -1.76 -0.55 16.82
C PHE A 77 -0.73 -0.16 15.73
N GLY A 78 0.51 0.13 16.12
CA GLY A 78 1.62 0.42 15.21
C GLY A 78 2.14 -0.80 14.44
N ILE A 79 2.07 -2.01 15.02
CA ILE A 79 2.68 -3.22 14.44
C ILE A 79 1.88 -3.71 13.21
N GLY A 80 0.55 -3.73 13.27
CA GLY A 80 -0.28 -4.14 12.13
C GLY A 80 -0.17 -3.20 10.93
N ASN A 81 -0.14 -1.89 11.18
CA ASN A 81 -0.06 -0.88 10.12
C ASN A 81 1.34 -0.83 9.45
N THR A 82 2.40 -1.09 10.23
CA THR A 82 3.76 -1.24 9.68
C THR A 82 3.91 -2.53 8.91
N LEU A 83 3.29 -3.63 9.35
CA LEU A 83 3.27 -4.89 8.61
C LEU A 83 2.57 -4.75 7.25
N GLU A 84 1.39 -4.12 7.20
CA GLU A 84 0.69 -3.88 5.94
C GLU A 84 1.45 -2.94 5.00
N ARG A 85 2.09 -1.90 5.54
CA ARG A 85 3.01 -1.05 4.77
C ARG A 85 4.17 -1.85 4.19
N ASN A 86 4.84 -2.67 5.00
CA ASN A 86 5.99 -3.47 4.57
C ASN A 86 5.58 -4.43 3.46
N GLN A 87 4.40 -5.03 3.55
CA GLN A 87 3.89 -5.89 2.49
C GLN A 87 3.57 -5.10 1.20
N ALA A 88 2.99 -3.90 1.29
CA ALA A 88 2.77 -3.04 0.13
C ALA A 88 4.08 -2.65 -0.57
N ILE A 89 5.09 -2.21 0.18
CA ILE A 89 6.43 -1.89 -0.33
C ILE A 89 7.12 -3.13 -0.91
N LYS A 90 6.94 -4.30 -0.29
CA LYS A 90 7.46 -5.57 -0.82
C LYS A 90 6.92 -5.84 -2.23
N THR A 91 5.60 -5.73 -2.42
CA THR A 91 4.98 -5.94 -3.74
C THR A 91 5.44 -4.91 -4.78
N ALA A 92 5.64 -3.65 -4.36
CA ALA A 92 6.19 -2.61 -5.22
C ALA A 92 7.62 -2.95 -5.68
N LYS A 93 8.48 -3.36 -4.76
CA LYS A 93 9.87 -3.75 -5.04
C LYS A 93 9.97 -4.97 -5.95
N GLU A 94 9.10 -5.96 -5.74
CA GLU A 94 9.03 -7.15 -6.60
C GLU A 94 8.66 -6.77 -8.03
N ARG A 95 7.59 -5.98 -8.24
CA ARG A 95 7.20 -5.51 -9.57
C ARG A 95 8.28 -4.64 -10.21
N ARG A 96 8.93 -3.76 -9.44
CA ARG A 96 10.03 -2.89 -9.89
C ARG A 96 11.21 -3.70 -10.40
N THR A 97 11.60 -4.73 -9.66
CA THR A 97 12.71 -5.63 -10.04
C THR A 97 12.40 -6.32 -11.37
N GLN A 98 11.18 -6.83 -11.52
CA GLN A 98 10.73 -7.49 -12.76
C GLN A 98 10.72 -6.52 -13.96
N LEU A 99 10.30 -5.27 -13.75
CA LEU A 99 10.34 -4.23 -14.79
C LEU A 99 11.76 -3.82 -15.16
N ILE A 100 12.68 -3.72 -14.20
CA ILE A 100 14.10 -3.43 -14.46
C ILE A 100 14.76 -4.57 -15.25
N THR A 101 14.48 -5.83 -14.89
CA THR A 101 14.94 -6.98 -15.66
C THR A 101 14.39 -6.95 -17.08
N ALA A 102 13.09 -6.65 -17.25
CA ALA A 102 12.48 -6.51 -18.57
C ALA A 102 13.10 -5.35 -19.37
N ARG A 103 13.40 -4.22 -18.69
CA ARG A 103 14.06 -3.05 -19.27
C ARG A 103 15.44 -3.39 -19.85
N SER A 104 16.26 -4.07 -19.06
CA SER A 104 17.61 -4.50 -19.45
C SER A 104 17.55 -5.52 -20.60
N THR A 105 16.63 -6.49 -20.51
CA THR A 105 16.43 -7.50 -21.57
C THR A 105 16.02 -6.86 -22.91
N LYS A 106 15.30 -5.75 -22.86
CA LYS A 106 14.83 -4.99 -24.04
C LYS A 106 15.82 -3.94 -24.54
N GLY A 107 16.95 -3.72 -23.86
CA GLY A 107 17.96 -2.74 -24.25
C GLY A 107 17.51 -1.28 -24.11
N CYS A 108 16.64 -0.99 -23.14
CA CYS A 108 16.04 0.34 -22.95
C CYS A 108 16.93 1.32 -22.14
N ASP A 109 18.22 1.05 -22.01
CA ASP A 109 19.13 1.82 -21.13
C ASP A 109 19.34 3.26 -21.60
N ASN A 110 19.23 3.51 -22.91
CA ASN A 110 19.32 4.84 -23.51
C ASN A 110 17.94 5.50 -23.73
N HIS A 111 16.86 4.89 -23.25
CA HIS A 111 15.51 5.45 -23.44
C HIS A 111 15.28 6.61 -22.45
N PRO A 112 14.86 7.81 -22.93
CA PRO A 112 14.57 8.93 -22.05
C PRO A 112 13.44 8.59 -21.08
N GLN A 113 13.71 8.75 -19.78
CA GLN A 113 12.69 8.62 -18.74
C GLN A 113 11.60 9.68 -18.98
N PRO A 114 10.30 9.32 -18.99
CA PRO A 114 9.23 10.29 -19.06
C PRO A 114 9.32 11.20 -17.84
N LYS A 115 9.41 12.51 -18.08
CA LYS A 115 9.42 13.52 -17.01
C LYS A 115 8.08 13.45 -16.29
N GLN A 116 8.13 13.18 -14.99
CA GLN A 116 6.97 13.26 -14.12
C GLN A 116 6.53 14.74 -14.05
N PRO A 117 5.24 15.06 -14.29
CA PRO A 117 4.75 16.44 -14.25
C PRO A 117 4.82 17.05 -12.85
#